data_AF-A0A1R1PWJ8-F1
#
_entry.id   AF-A0A1R1PWJ8-F1
#
_cell.length_a   1.000
_cell.length_b   1.000
_cell.length_c   1.000
_cell.angle_alpha   90.00
_cell.angle_beta   90.00
_cell.angle_gamma   90.00
#
_symmetry.space_group_name_H-M   'P 1'
#
loop_
_entity.id
_entity.type
_entity.pdbx_description
1 polymer ?
#
loop_
_entity_poly.entity_id
_entity_poly.type
_entity_poly.pdbx_seq_one_letter_code
_entity_poly.pdbx_strand_id
1 'polypeptide(L)' 'MLNVWKLKKKQAEEKKTKSNVSAALIRIQKDVSELDLPNTIKIDFPNPEDLCNFEVIIEPDEGMYIYQHILYA' A
#
# COMPACT_ATOMS: atom_id res chain seq x y z
N MET A 1 42.95 12.03 -1.07
CA MET A 1 41.58 12.10 -1.61
C MET A 1 40.69 10.87 -1.28
N LEU A 2 41.08 9.97 -0.36
CA LEU A 2 40.34 8.72 -0.09
C LEU A 2 39.10 8.90 0.81
N ASN A 3 39.08 9.93 1.66
CA ASN A 3 38.05 10.08 2.69
C ASN A 3 36.74 10.67 2.15
N VAL A 4 36.81 11.54 1.14
CA VAL A 4 35.62 12.17 0.52
C VAL A 4 34.76 11.13 -0.22
N TRP A 5 35.40 10.15 -0.87
CA TRP A 5 34.70 9.10 -1.59
C TRP A 5 33.99 8.11 -0.67
N LYS A 6 34.60 7.78 0.49
CA LYS A 6 33.96 6.93 1.52
C LYS A 6 32.73 7.61 2.14
N LEU A 7 32.81 8.91 2.43
CA LEU A 7 31.68 9.70 2.93
C LEU A 7 30.53 9.76 1.92
N LYS A 8 30.81 9.99 0.63
CA LYS A 8 29.78 9.96 -0.42
C LYS A 8 29.13 8.58 -0.59
N LYS A 9 29.90 7.50 -0.48
CA LYS A 9 29.37 6.13 -0.58
C LYS A 9 28.47 5.78 0.60
N LYS A 10 28.85 6.16 1.82
CA LYS A 10 28.05 5.97 3.03
C LYS A 10 26.74 6.78 2.99
N GLN A 11 26.79 8.04 2.52
CA GLN A 11 25.60 8.86 2.29
C GLN A 11 24.69 8.33 1.18
N ALA A 12 25.25 7.69 0.14
CA ALA A 12 24.48 7.05 -0.92
C ALA A 12 23.81 5.74 -0.46
N GLU A 13 24.45 4.99 0.42
CA GLU A 13 23.89 3.78 1.06
C GLU A 13 22.80 4.14 2.07
N GLU A 14 22.98 5.20 2.87
CA GLU A 14 21.94 5.71 3.79
C GLU A 14 20.76 6.41 3.07
N LYS A 15 20.97 6.95 1.86
CA LYS A 15 19.87 7.47 1.02
C LYS A 15 19.12 6.36 0.29
N LYS A 16 19.78 5.25 -0.07
CA LYS A 16 19.14 4.10 -0.73
C LYS A 16 18.10 3.43 0.17
N THR A 17 18.27 3.49 1.48
CA THR A 17 17.27 2.97 2.43
C THR A 17 16.09 3.91 2.67
N LYS A 18 16.18 5.20 2.26
CA LYS A 18 15.21 6.22 2.67
C LYS A 18 14.34 6.86 1.60
N SER A 19 14.62 6.81 0.30
CA SER A 19 13.74 7.59 -0.60
C SER A 19 13.92 7.27 -2.09
N ASN A 20 13.31 6.17 -2.53
CA ASN A 20 12.67 6.15 -3.84
C ASN A 20 11.34 5.44 -3.62
N VAL A 21 10.34 6.18 -3.14
CA VAL A 21 8.96 5.68 -3.14
C VAL A 21 8.64 5.37 -4.60
N SER A 22 8.42 4.09 -4.90
CA SER A 22 8.11 3.65 -6.26
C SER A 22 6.90 4.43 -6.78
N ALA A 23 6.88 4.76 -8.06
CA ALA A 23 5.72 5.42 -8.68
C ALA A 23 4.43 4.63 -8.40
N ALA A 24 4.51 3.29 -8.32
CA ALA A 24 3.40 2.43 -7.93
C ALA A 24 2.87 2.74 -6.52
N LEU A 25 3.75 2.94 -5.54
CA LEU A 25 3.35 3.24 -4.16
C LEU A 25 2.74 4.64 -4.03
N ILE A 26 3.25 5.63 -4.78
CA ILE A 26 2.66 6.98 -4.82
C ILE A 26 1.23 6.92 -5.38
N ARG A 27 0.99 6.10 -6.42
CA ARG A 27 -0.34 5.92 -7.00
C ARG A 27 -1.28 5.22 -6.02
N ILE A 28 -0.86 4.10 -5.43
CA ILE A 28 -1.68 3.36 -4.47
C ILE A 28 -2.07 4.25 -3.28
N GLN A 29 -1.14 5.06 -2.77
CA GLN A 29 -1.40 5.92 -1.61
C GLN A 29 -2.43 7.00 -1.93
N LYS A 30 -2.38 7.56 -3.15
CA LYS A 30 -3.38 8.52 -3.63
C LYS A 30 -4.74 7.84 -3.82
N ASP A 31 -4.76 6.69 -4.47
CA ASP A 31 -5.99 5.96 -4.78
C ASP A 31 -6.70 5.52 -3.47
N VAL A 32 -5.96 5.05 -2.45
CA VAL A 32 -6.51 4.71 -1.13
C VAL A 32 -7.04 5.94 -0.38
N SER A 33 -6.39 7.10 -0.52
CA SER A 33 -6.85 8.34 0.15
C SER A 33 -8.12 8.93 -0.47
N GLU A 34 -8.36 8.66 -1.75
CA GLU A 34 -9.53 9.13 -2.51
C GLU A 34 -10.65 8.09 -2.56
N LEU A 35 -10.47 6.96 -1.87
CA LEU A 35 -11.38 5.83 -1.90
C LEU A 35 -12.66 6.14 -1.11
N ASP A 36 -13.80 6.12 -1.80
CA ASP A 36 -15.13 6.23 -1.20
C ASP A 36 -15.85 4.90 -1.37
N LEU A 37 -15.89 4.10 -0.30
CA LEU A 37 -16.45 2.75 -0.32
C LEU A 37 -17.85 2.75 0.30
N PRO A 38 -18.83 2.08 -0.33
CA PRO A 38 -20.13 1.83 0.29
C PRO A 38 -19.98 0.88 1.48
N ASN A 39 -20.96 0.89 2.39
CA ASN A 39 -20.93 0.09 3.62
C ASN A 39 -20.82 -1.44 3.39
N THR A 40 -21.17 -1.90 2.18
CA THR A 40 -21.08 -3.32 1.75
C THR A 40 -19.68 -3.74 1.34
N ILE A 41 -18.71 -2.82 1.25
CA ILE A 41 -17.33 -3.10 0.86
C ILE A 41 -16.39 -2.56 1.95
N LYS A 42 -15.47 -3.40 2.41
CA LYS A 42 -14.41 -3.02 3.36
C LYS A 42 -13.07 -3.43 2.78
N ILE A 43 -12.04 -2.64 3.05
CA ILE A 43 -10.66 -2.99 2.72
C ILE A 43 -9.87 -3.05 4.01
N ASP A 44 -9.14 -4.15 4.20
CA ASP A 44 -8.22 -4.33 5.32
C ASP A 44 -6.78 -4.31 4.83
N PHE A 45 -5.93 -3.60 5.57
CA PHE A 45 -4.49 -3.50 5.31
C PHE A 45 -3.76 -4.18 6.46
N PRO A 46 -3.51 -5.49 6.39
CA PRO A 46 -2.92 -6.25 7.49
C PRO A 46 -1.52 -5.74 7.86
N ASN A 47 -0.81 -5.13 6.90
CA ASN A 47 0.43 -4.41 7.14
C ASN A 47 0.34 -2.95 6.63
N PRO A 48 0.34 -1.94 7.51
CA PRO A 48 0.24 -0.53 7.11
C PRO A 48 1.47 0.01 6.36
N GLU A 49 2.62 -0.69 6.42
CA GLU A 49 3.81 -0.33 5.63
C GLU A 49 3.76 -0.90 4.20
N ASP A 50 2.83 -1.83 3.93
CA ASP A 50 2.69 -2.52 2.65
C ASP A 50 1.30 -2.30 2.06
N LEU A 51 1.11 -1.13 1.46
CA LEU A 51 -0.15 -0.72 0.83
C LEU A 51 -0.46 -1.50 -0.48
N CYS A 52 0.45 -2.33 -0.96
CA CYS A 52 0.25 -3.12 -2.18
C CYS A 52 -0.45 -4.46 -1.91
N ASN A 53 -0.46 -4.92 -0.67
CA ASN A 53 -1.11 -6.17 -0.25
C ASN A 53 -2.24 -5.81 0.72
N PHE A 54 -3.48 -6.00 0.27
CA PHE A 54 -4.68 -5.67 1.05
C PHE A 54 -5.77 -6.67 0.75
N GLU A 55 -6.65 -6.86 1.73
CA GLU A 55 -7.80 -7.75 1.60
C GLU A 55 -9.06 -6.93 1.33
N VAL A 56 -9.86 -7.35 0.36
CA VAL A 56 -11.16 -6.74 0.08
C VAL A 56 -12.26 -7.68 0.55
N ILE A 57 -13.11 -7.16 1.42
CA ILE A 57 -14.27 -7.85 1.96
C ILE A 57 -15.50 -7.24 1.31
N ILE A 58 -16.31 -8.07 0.65
CA ILE A 58 -17.58 -7.68 0.07
C ILE A 58 -18.69 -8.44 0.80
N GLU A 59 -19.64 -7.68 1.32
CA GLU A 59 -20.83 -8.13 2.05
C GLU A 59 -22.07 -7.62 1.29
N PRO A 60 -22.56 -8.34 0.26
CA PRO A 60 -23.72 -7.92 -0.49
C PRO A 60 -24.97 -7.89 0.41
N ASP A 61 -25.73 -6.80 0.33
CA ASP A 61 -27.02 -6.61 1.00
C ASP A 61 -28.21 -6.96 0.09
N GLU A 62 -27.99 -7.09 -1.22
CA GLU A 62 -28.98 -7.49 -2.22
C GLU A 62 -28.49 -8.60 -3.19
N GLY A 63 -29.42 -9.26 -3.88
CA GLY A 63 -29.14 -10.25 -4.94
C GLY A 63 -28.97 -11.72 -4.50
N MET A 64 -28.22 -12.48 -5.30
CA MET A 64 -28.04 -13.95 -5.11
C MET A 64 -27.00 -14.30 -4.05
N TYR A 65 -26.15 -13.35 -3.67
CA TYR A 65 -25.02 -13.53 -2.76
C TYR A 65 -25.22 -12.79 -1.42
N ILE A 66 -26.46 -12.42 -1.11
CA ILE A 66 -26.80 -11.80 0.18
C ILE A 66 -26.31 -12.68 1.33
N TYR A 67 -25.68 -12.06 2.33
CA TYR A 67 -25.09 -12.71 3.51
C TYR A 67 -23.82 -13.54 3.26
N GLN A 68 -23.26 -13.50 2.05
CA GLN A 68 -21.98 -14.17 1.80
C GLN A 68 -20.82 -13.19 2.01
N HIS A 69 -19.92 -13.51 2.94
CA HIS A 69 -18.63 -12.83 3.06
C HIS A 69 -17.71 -13.34 1.96
N ILE A 70 -17.37 -12.46 1.02
CA ILE A 70 -16.42 -12.76 -0.05
C ILE A 70 -15.13 -12.00 0.23
N LEU A 71 -14.03 -12.74 0.36
CA LEU A 71 -12.71 -12.21 0.65
C LEU A 71 -11.82 -12.37 -0.60
N TYR A 72 -11.21 -11.26 -1.02
CA TYR A 72 -10.17 -11.23 -2.03
C TYR A 72 -8.86 -10.79 -1.36
N ALA A 73 -7.76 -11.46 -1.69
CA ALA A 73 -6.41 -11.20 -1.16
C ALA A 73 -5.43 -10.86 -2.30
#